data_AF-A0A100JHL0-F1
#
_entry.id   AF-A0A100JHL0-F1
#
_cell.length_a   1.000
_cell.length_b   1.000
_cell.length_c   1.000
_cell.angle_alpha   90.00
_cell.angle_beta   90.00
_cell.angle_gamma   90.00
#
_symmetry.space_group_name_H-M   'P 1'
#
loop_
_entity.id
_entity.type
_entity.pdbx_description
1 polymer ?
#
loop_
_entity_poly.entity_id
_entity_poly.type
_entity_poly.pdbx_seq_one_letter_code
_entity_poly.pdbx_strand_id
1 'polypeptide(L)' 'MWGRGLSCLTFHLDDMDPVIGAPAAAGARPLSDPVVVLARGRRVGFWSDPEGNAVELVDARGQEPGPGRSN' A
#
# COMPACT_ATOMS: atom_id res chain seq x y z
N MET A 1 19.26 -12.46 -13.91
CA MET A 1 19.58 -11.06 -14.23
C MET A 1 18.60 -10.21 -13.44
N TRP A 2 19.03 -9.54 -12.37
CA TRP A 2 18.16 -8.63 -11.62
C TRP A 2 18.17 -7.32 -12.41
N GLY A 3 17.01 -6.93 -12.96
CA GLY A 3 16.89 -5.76 -13.81
C GLY A 3 17.35 -4.50 -13.08
N ARG A 4 18.24 -3.71 -13.70
CA ARG A 4 18.57 -2.37 -13.21
C ARG A 4 17.38 -1.47 -13.55
N GLY A 5 16.53 -1.20 -12.56
CA GLY A 5 15.27 -0.47 -12.69
C GLY A 5 14.69 -0.11 -11.33
N LEU A 6 13.65 0.73 -11.33
CA LEU A 6 13.06 1.38 -10.16
C LEU A 6 12.48 0.35 -9.17
N SER A 7 13.12 0.13 -8.01
CA SER A 7 12.82 -1.02 -7.16
C SER A 7 11.52 -0.91 -6.34
N CYS A 8 10.98 0.30 -6.14
CA CYS A 8 9.79 0.53 -5.34
C CYS A 8 9.07 1.83 -5.74
N LEU A 9 7.74 1.77 -5.86
CA LEU A 9 6.83 2.89 -6.08
C LEU A 9 5.89 3.01 -4.89
N THR A 10 5.93 4.13 -4.17
CA THR A 10 5.01 4.40 -3.05
C THR A 10 4.00 5.49 -3.44
N PHE A 11 2.71 5.19 -3.32
CA PHE A 11 1.62 6.13 -3.51
C PHE A 11 0.93 6.41 -2.18
N HIS A 12 0.87 7.70 -1.81
CA HIS A 12 0.07 8.15 -0.67
C HIS A 12 -1.30 8.54 -1.19
N LEU A 13 -2.33 7.95 -0.58
CA LEU A 13 -3.71 8.11 -0.97
C LEU A 13 -4.48 8.72 0.19
N ASP A 14 -5.41 9.63 -0.11
CA ASP A 14 -6.41 10.05 0.88
C ASP A 14 -7.36 8.91 1.26
N ASP A 15 -7.63 7.98 0.35
CA ASP A 15 -8.51 6.83 0.59
C ASP A 15 -8.01 5.63 -0.23
N MET A 16 -7.73 4.51 0.44
CA MET A 16 -7.24 3.30 -0.21
C MET A 16 -8.37 2.39 -0.73
N ASP A 17 -9.54 2.41 -0.08
CA ASP A 17 -10.64 1.49 -0.38
C ASP A 17 -11.08 1.49 -1.86
N PRO A 18 -11.19 2.63 -2.57
CA PRO A 18 -11.63 2.59 -3.97
C PRO A 18 -10.57 2.04 -4.94
N VAL A 19 -9.30 2.01 -4.56
CA VAL A 19 -8.19 1.66 -5.46
C VAL A 19 -7.44 0.38 -5.07
N ILE A 20 -7.83 -0.27 -3.97
CA ILE A 20 -7.13 -1.46 -3.47
C ILE A 20 -7.08 -2.62 -4.49
N GLY A 21 -8.08 -2.72 -5.36
CA GLY A 21 -8.13 -3.73 -6.43
C GLY A 21 -7.40 -3.33 -7.72
N ALA A 22 -7.03 -2.05 -7.88
CA ALA A 22 -6.43 -1.56 -9.11
C ALA A 22 -5.08 -2.21 -9.44
N PRO A 23 -4.16 -2.45 -8.47
CA PRO A 23 -2.91 -3.16 -8.76
C PRO A 23 -3.15 -4.57 -9.32
N ALA A 24 -4.06 -5.33 -8.71
CA ALA A 24 -4.40 -6.68 -9.16
C ALA A 24 -5.05 -6.67 -10.55
N ALA A 25 -5.95 -5.72 -10.81
CA ALA A 25 -6.56 -5.52 -12.13
C ALA A 25 -5.51 -5.17 -13.22
N ALA A 26 -4.42 -4.53 -12.84
CA ALA A 26 -3.28 -4.23 -13.70
C ALA A 26 -2.25 -5.37 -13.81
N GLY A 27 -2.50 -6.52 -13.18
CA GLY A 27 -1.62 -7.70 -13.23
C GLY A 27 -0.56 -7.77 -12.14
N ALA A 28 -0.57 -6.85 -11.17
CA ALA A 28 0.30 -6.93 -10.01
C ALA A 28 -0.17 -8.04 -9.04
N ARG A 29 0.80 -8.69 -8.37
CA ARG A 29 0.54 -9.78 -7.43
C ARG A 29 0.69 -9.30 -5.99
N PRO A 30 -0.23 -9.62 -5.09
CA PRO A 30 -0.08 -9.24 -3.68
C PRO A 30 1.18 -9.88 -3.07
N LEU A 31 1.88 -9.11 -2.24
CA LEU A 31 3.08 -9.55 -1.53
C LEU A 31 2.81 -9.98 -0.08
N SER A 32 1.60 -9.75 0.42
CA SER A 32 1.17 -10.14 1.75
C SER A 32 -0.23 -10.76 1.74
N ASP A 33 -0.51 -11.57 2.76
CA ASP A 33 -1.84 -12.07 3.10
C ASP A 33 -2.05 -11.84 4.62
N PRO A 34 -2.95 -10.94 5.04
CA PRO A 34 -3.83 -10.11 4.22
C PRO A 34 -3.07 -9.07 3.37
N VAL A 35 -3.68 -8.65 2.25
CA VAL A 35 -3.11 -7.69 1.30
C VAL A 35 -2.84 -6.32 1.93
N VAL A 36 -3.71 -5.91 2.86
CA VAL A 36 -3.59 -4.64 3.60
C VAL A 36 -3.26 -4.95 5.05
N VAL A 37 -2.21 -4.30 5.55
CA VAL A 37 -1.75 -4.40 6.95
C VAL A 37 -1.75 -3.02 7.60
N LEU A 38 -1.85 -2.98 8.93
CA LEU A 38 -1.68 -1.75 9.69
C LEU A 38 -0.20 -1.61 10.09
N ALA A 39 0.49 -0.60 9.58
CA ALA A 39 1.89 -0.32 9.88
C ALA A 39 2.04 1.14 10.33
N ARG A 40 2.60 1.34 11.54
CA ARG A 40 2.84 2.68 12.12
C ARG A 40 1.59 3.57 12.13
N GLY A 41 0.42 2.98 12.40
CA GLY A 41 -0.85 3.71 12.41
C GLY A 41 -1.27 4.21 11.04
N ARG A 42 -0.99 3.44 9.98
CA ARG A 42 -1.50 3.65 8.62
C ARG A 42 -1.83 2.30 7.99
N ARG A 43 -2.84 2.26 7.12
CA ARG A 43 -3.12 1.07 6.29
C ARG A 43 -2.15 1.09 5.12
N VAL A 44 -1.47 -0.02 4.90
CA VAL A 44 -0.46 -0.18 3.84
C VAL A 44 -0.71 -1.48 3.10
N GLY A 45 -0.66 -1.44 1.78
CA GLY A 45 -0.73 -2.63 0.93
C GLY A 45 0.48 -2.73 0.00
N PHE A 46 0.89 -3.97 -0.30
CA PHE A 46 2.06 -4.24 -1.13
C PHE A 46 1.75 -5.20 -2.28
N TRP A 47 2.22 -4.85 -3.47
CA TRP A 47 2.17 -5.70 -4.65
C TRP A 47 3.52 -5.74 -5.37
N SER A 48 3.71 -6.77 -6.19
CA SER A 48 4.77 -6.86 -7.18
C SER A 48 4.15 -6.71 -8.55
N ASP A 49 4.56 -5.70 -9.30
CA ASP A 49 4.11 -5.52 -10.68
C ASP A 49 4.72 -6.58 -11.62
N PRO A 50 4.25 -6.69 -12.88
CA PRO A 50 4.79 -7.67 -13.82
C PRO A 50 6.27 -7.51 -14.16
N GLU A 51 6.85 -6.33 -13.95
CA GLU A 51 8.27 -6.06 -14.16
C GLU A 51 9.12 -6.44 -12.93
N GLY A 52 8.47 -6.72 -11.80
CA GLY A 52 9.09 -7.10 -10.54
C GLY A 52 9.34 -5.93 -9.59
N ASN A 53 8.80 -4.75 -9.88
CA ASN A 53 8.90 -3.61 -8.97
C ASN A 53 7.90 -3.77 -7.81
N ALA A 54 8.27 -3.30 -6.62
CA ALA A 54 7.34 -3.22 -5.51
C ALA A 54 6.42 -2.00 -5.68
N VAL A 55 5.12 -2.19 -5.47
CA VAL A 55 4.12 -1.11 -5.41
C VAL A 55 3.56 -1.08 -4.00
N GLU A 56 3.71 0.05 -3.34
CA GLU A 56 3.20 0.32 -2.00
C GLU A 56 2.07 1.37 -2.09
N LEU A 57 0.90 1.04 -1.57
CA LEU A 57 -0.17 2.01 -1.35
C LEU A 57 -0.25 2.32 0.14
N VAL A 58 -0.33 3.60 0.50
CA VAL A 58 -0.42 4.08 1.89
C VAL A 58 -1.68 4.92 2.06
N ASP A 59 -2.54 4.53 2.99
CA ASP A 59 -3.75 5.27 3.36
C ASP A 59 -3.42 6.37 4.36
N ALA A 60 -3.63 7.63 3.97
CA ALA A 60 -3.44 8.79 4.81
C ALA A 60 -4.55 8.99 5.85
N ARG A 61 -5.78 8.48 5.60
CA ARG A 61 -6.86 8.43 6.60
C ARG A 61 -6.61 7.38 7.68
N GLY A 62 -5.71 6.44 7.43
CA GLY A 62 -5.36 5.36 8.35
C GLY A 62 -4.73 5.81 9.69
N GLN A 63 -4.53 7.12 9.93
CA GLN A 63 -4.31 7.61 11.29
C GLN A 63 -5.55 7.27 12.11
N GLU A 64 -5.47 6.19 12.89
CA GLU A 64 -6.34 6.00 14.05
C GLU A 64 -6.42 7.34 14.79
N PRO A 65 -7.62 7.90 15.06
CA PRO A 65 -7.74 9.08 15.88
C PRO A 65 -7.06 8.77 17.20
N GLY A 66 -5.91 9.41 17.46
CA GLY A 66 -5.22 9.27 18.73
C GLY A 66 -6.21 9.52 19.87
N PRO A 67 -6.06 8.85 21.03
CA PRO A 67 -7.04 8.92 22.10
C PRO A 67 -7.31 10.38 22.40
N GLY A 68 -8.55 10.81 22.13
CA GLY A 68 -8.99 12.18 22.34
C GLY A 68 -8.66 12.57 23.77
N ARG A 69 -7.65 13.43 23.94
CA ARG A 69 -7.44 14.10 25.22
C ARG A 69 -8.59 15.09 25.39
N SER A 70 -9.68 14.65 26.02
CA SER A 70 -10.57 15.55 26.72
C SER A 70 -9.80 16.15 27.88
N ASN A 71 -9.69 17.48 27.88
CA ASN A 71 -9.34 18.27 29.05
C ASN A 71 -10.59 18.54 29.89
#